data_AF-R5LKC0-F1
#
_entry.id   AF-R5LKC0-F1
#
_cell.length_a   1.000
_cell.length_b   1.000
_cell.length_c   1.000
_cell.angle_alpha   90.00
_cell.angle_beta   90.00
_cell.angle_gamma   90.00
#
_symmetry.space_group_name_H-M   'P 1'
#
loop_
_entity.id
_entity.type
_entity.pdbx_description
1 polymer ?
#
loop_
_entity_poly.entity_id
_entity_poly.type
_entity_poly.pdbx_seq_one_letter_code
_entity_poly.pdbx_strand_id
1 'polypeptide(L)' 'MLIYSQKRKKIADCAAISVERIVGGGKEGKFALVGSAGFGTMCDGILAVYPDEKTAVDELEKIFAAFESGAGSYRI' A
#
# COMPACT_ATOMS: atom_id res chain seq x y z
N MET A 1 5.34 9.16 -3.87
CA MET A 1 4.22 8.51 -4.58
C MET A 1 2.96 8.82 -3.81
N LEU A 2 2.04 9.60 -4.38
CA LEU A 2 0.87 10.06 -3.65
C LEU A 2 -0.27 9.04 -3.75
N ILE A 3 -0.62 8.40 -2.64
CA ILE A 3 -1.59 7.30 -2.58
C ILE A 3 -2.83 7.73 -1.80
N TYR A 4 -4.00 7.50 -2.39
CA TYR A 4 -5.29 7.66 -1.74
C TYR A 4 -5.79 6.31 -1.22
N SER A 5 -6.20 6.29 0.06
CA SER A 5 -6.89 5.13 0.64
C SER A 5 -8.25 4.88 -0.02
N GLN A 6 -8.73 3.63 0.02
CA GLN A 6 -10.02 3.18 -0.55
C GLN A 6 -11.21 4.09 -0.28
N LYS A 7 -11.29 4.63 0.95
CA LYS A 7 -12.42 5.46 1.39
C LYS A 7 -12.20 6.97 1.21
N ARG A 8 -11.10 7.39 0.55
CA ARG A 8 -10.68 8.80 0.37
C ARG A 8 -10.54 9.59 1.67
N LYS A 9 -10.42 8.91 2.81
CA LYS A 9 -10.32 9.55 4.13
C LYS A 9 -8.89 9.96 4.47
N LYS A 10 -7.90 9.39 3.77
CA LYS A 10 -6.47 9.60 4.01
C LYS A 10 -5.72 9.61 2.70
N ILE A 11 -4.73 10.50 2.64
CA ILE A 11 -3.70 10.61 1.60
C ILE A 11 -2.37 10.31 2.27
N ALA A 12 -1.56 9.46 1.67
CA ALA A 12 -0.20 9.19 2.10
C ALA A 12 0.76 9.58 0.96
N ASP A 13 1.77 10.38 1.28
CA ASP A 13 2.91 10.56 0.39
C ASP A 13 3.97 9.53 0.77
N CYS A 14 4.07 8.48 -0.06
CA CYS A 14 4.93 7.34 0.22
C CYS A 14 6.23 7.45 -0.59
N ALA A 15 7.37 7.36 0.09
CA ALA A 15 8.66 7.15 -0.54
C ALA A 15 8.88 5.66 -0.91
N ALA A 16 8.29 4.75 -0.13
CA ALA A 16 8.34 3.31 -0.38
C ALA A 16 6.98 2.66 -0.09
N ILE A 17 6.68 1.58 -0.81
CA ILE A 17 5.50 0.74 -0.59
C ILE A 17 5.95 -0.72 -0.61
N SER A 18 5.52 -1.49 0.39
CA SER A 18 5.81 -2.92 0.52
C SER A 18 4.53 -3.72 0.76
N VAL A 19 4.56 -5.01 0.44
CA VAL A 19 3.57 -5.98 0.92
C VAL A 19 4.11 -6.63 2.18
N GLU A 20 3.35 -6.56 3.27
CA GLU A 20 3.71 -7.20 4.54
C GLU A 20 2.63 -8.16 5.01
N ARG A 21 3.05 -9.25 5.66
CA ARG A 21 2.13 -10.20 6.27
C ARG A 21 1.71 -9.71 7.66
N ILE A 22 0.41 -9.55 7.88
CA ILE A 22 -0.15 -9.24 9.20
C ILE A 22 -0.20 -10.53 10.03
N VAL A 23 0.53 -10.56 11.15
CA VAL A 23 0.48 -11.65 12.13
C VAL A 23 -0.52 -11.29 13.22
N GLY A 24 -1.61 -12.05 13.35
CA GLY A 24 -2.65 -11.87 14.38
C GLY A 24 -3.96 -11.22 13.93
N GLY A 25 -4.09 -10.81 12.66
CA GLY A 25 -5.22 -10.04 12.12
C GLY A 25 -6.53 -10.80 11.79
N GLY A 26 -6.77 -11.99 12.36
CA GLY A 26 -7.97 -12.78 12.05
C GLY A 26 -7.99 -13.35 10.62
N LYS A 27 -9.18 -13.81 10.14
CA LYS A 27 -9.32 -14.52 8.86
C LYS A 27 -9.38 -13.61 7.61
N GLU A 28 -9.66 -12.31 7.76
CA GLU A 28 -10.08 -11.46 6.64
C GLU A 28 -9.01 -10.51 6.06
N GLY A 29 -7.78 -10.50 6.60
CA GLY A 29 -6.71 -9.67 6.06
C GLY A 29 -5.34 -10.14 6.53
N LYS A 30 -4.71 -11.02 5.75
CA LYS A 30 -3.40 -11.61 6.08
C LYS A 30 -2.24 -10.82 5.52
N PHE A 31 -2.46 -10.01 4.49
CA PHE A 31 -1.43 -9.24 3.81
C PHE A 31 -1.86 -7.78 3.74
N ALA A 32 -0.92 -6.86 3.87
CA ALA A 32 -1.15 -5.43 3.84
C ALA A 32 -0.20 -4.77 2.85
N LEU A 33 -0.72 -3.77 2.13
CA LEU A 33 0.14 -2.77 1.51
C LEU A 33 0.51 -1.76 2.60
N VAL A 34 1.81 -1.63 2.85
CA VAL A 34 2.36 -0.70 3.82
C VAL A 34 3.08 0.40 3.06
N GLY A 35 2.64 1.64 3.27
CA GLY A 35 3.29 2.83 2.73
C GLY A 35 4.17 3.48 3.78
N SER A 36 5.40 3.83 3.40
CA SER A 36 6.36 4.52 4.26
C SER A 36 6.70 5.90 3.68
N ALA A 37 6.77 6.92 4.53
CA ALA A 37 7.17 8.27 4.14
C ALA A 37 8.69 8.40 3.90
N GLY A 38 9.48 7.37 4.20
CA GLY A 38 10.93 7.36 4.02
C GLY A 38 11.63 6.31 4.87
N PHE A 39 12.77 5.80 4.39
CA PHE A 39 13.58 4.80 5.10
C PHE A 39 14.02 5.33 6.47
N GLY A 40 13.51 4.75 7.57
CA GLY A 40 13.81 5.16 8.94
C GLY A 40 12.80 6.12 9.60
N THR A 41 11.68 6.43 8.94
CA THR A 41 10.60 7.21 9.58
C THR A 41 9.62 6.29 10.33
N MET A 42 9.19 6.67 11.55
CA MET A 42 8.25 5.88 12.36
C MET A 42 6.79 5.89 11.82
N CYS A 43 6.58 6.36 10.60
CA CYS A 43 5.25 6.64 10.06
C CYS A 43 4.92 5.67 8.91
N ASP A 44 5.02 4.37 9.19
CA ASP A 44 4.51 3.34 8.30
C ASP A 44 2.99 3.22 8.47
N GLY A 45 2.27 3.24 7.36
CA GLY A 45 0.80 3.23 7.33
C GLY A 45 0.27 2.07 6.49
N ILE A 46 -0.68 1.32 7.05
CA ILE A 46 -1.45 0.35 6.27
C ILE A 46 -2.34 1.11 5.28
N LEU A 47 -2.08 0.91 3.99
CA LEU A 47 -2.81 1.52 2.87
C LEU A 47 -4.04 0.68 2.50
N ALA A 48 -3.89 -0.64 2.47
CA ALA A 48 -4.96 -1.60 2.21
C ALA A 48 -4.59 -2.99 2.76
N VAL A 49 -5.59 -3.85 2.93
CA VAL A 49 -5.43 -5.23 3.40
C VAL A 49 -6.09 -6.22 2.44
N TYR A 50 -5.47 -7.39 2.30
CA TYR A 50 -5.84 -8.44 1.36
C TYR A 50 -5.85 -9.82 2.04
N PRO A 51 -6.72 -10.73 1.59
CA PRO A 51 -6.79 -12.08 2.14
C PRO A 51 -5.60 -12.97 1.75
N ASP A 52 -4.98 -12.70 0.60
CA ASP A 52 -3.87 -13.45 0.04
C ASP A 52 -2.77 -12.54 -0.52
N GLU A 53 -1.55 -13.08 -0.59
CA GLU A 53 -0.35 -12.35 -1.02
C GLU A 53 -0.42 -11.96 -2.48
N LYS A 54 -0.96 -12.85 -3.33
CA LYS A 54 -1.00 -12.64 -4.78
C LYS A 54 -1.83 -11.41 -5.11
N THR A 55 -3.00 -11.26 -4.51
CA THR A 55 -3.85 -10.07 -4.69
C THR A 55 -3.15 -8.80 -4.19
N ALA A 56 -2.41 -8.87 -3.08
CA ALA A 56 -1.66 -7.73 -2.57
C ALA A 56 -0.51 -7.31 -3.51
N VAL A 57 0.22 -8.29 -4.05
CA VAL A 57 1.34 -8.06 -5.00
C VAL A 57 0.83 -7.57 -6.35
N ASP A 58 -0.27 -8.12 -6.87
CA ASP A 58 -0.91 -7.65 -8.10
C ASP A 58 -1.28 -6.17 -8.00
N GLU A 59 -1.81 -5.73 -6.85
CA GLU A 59 -2.09 -4.32 -6.62
C GLU A 59 -0.81 -3.48 -6.49
N LEU A 60 0.24 -4.00 -5.86
CA LEU A 60 1.54 -3.34 -5.78
C LEU A 60 2.13 -3.12 -7.19
N GLU A 61 2.04 -4.11 -8.07
CA GLU A 61 2.52 -4.02 -9.45
C GLU A 61 1.75 -2.95 -10.25
N LYS A 62 0.43 -2.84 -10.07
CA LYS A 62 -0.36 -1.76 -10.68
C LYS A 62 0.06 -0.39 -10.19
N ILE A 63 0.36 -0.25 -8.90
CA ILE A 63 0.87 1.00 -8.32
C ILE A 63 2.17 1.39 -9.01
N PHE A 64 3.16 0.48 -9.07
CA PHE A 64 4.44 0.76 -9.73
C PHE A 64 4.27 1.09 -11.21
N ALA A 65 3.51 0.28 -11.95
CA ALA A 65 3.24 0.53 -13.37
C ALA A 65 2.60 1.90 -13.61
N ALA A 66 1.66 2.32 -12.75
CA ALA A 66 1.05 3.64 -12.85
C ALA A 66 2.08 4.77 -12.65
N PHE A 67 2.93 4.68 -11.63
CA PHE A 67 3.96 5.70 -11.38
C PHE A 67 5.06 5.69 -12.46
N GLU A 68 5.46 4.53 -12.97
CA GLU A 68 6.37 4.41 -14.11
C GLU A 68 5.78 5.03 -15.38
N SER A 69 4.46 4.92 -15.58
CA SER A 69 3.75 5.58 -16.68
C SER A 69 3.57 7.10 -16.50
N GLY A 70 4.05 7.67 -15.40
CA GLY A 70 4.01 9.10 -15.11
C GLY A 70 2.78 9.57 -14.33
N ALA A 71 2.03 8.67 -13.68
CA ALA A 71 0.91 9.07 -12.84
C ALA A 71 1.39 9.92 -11.65
N GLY A 72 0.72 11.05 -11.40
CA GLY A 72 1.00 11.88 -10.22
C GLY A 72 0.44 11.32 -8.91
N SER A 73 -0.54 10.42 -8.98
CA SER A 73 -1.16 9.79 -7.82
C SER A 73 -1.86 8.48 -8.18
N TYR A 74 -1.98 7.58 -7.20
CA TYR A 74 -2.70 6.31 -7.34
C TYR A 74 -3.80 6.16 -6.29
N ARG A 75 -4.88 5.45 -6.65
CA ARG A 75 -5.99 5.16 -5.74
C ARG A 75 -6.12 3.65 -5.57
N ILE A 76 -6.01 3.21 -4.32
CA ILE A 76 -6.29 1.83 -3.89
C ILE A 76 -7.76 1.70 -3.53
#